data_AF-A0A5Q4EQ00-F1
#
_entry.id   AF-A0A5Q4EQ00-F1
#
_cell.length_a   1.000
_cell.length_b   1.000
_cell.length_c   1.000
_cell.angle_alpha   90.00
_cell.angle_beta   90.00
_cell.angle_gamma   90.00
#
_symmetry.space_group_name_H-M   'P 1'
#
loop_
_entity.id
_entity.type
_entity.pdbx_description
1 polymer ?
#
loop_
_entity_poly.entity_id
_entity_poly.type
_entity_poly.pdbx_seq_one_letter_code
_entity_poly.pdbx_strand_id
1 'polypeptide(L)'
;MPKGQHLSNHQRGIVKRYYDNRDTIMANKLAELVSDLALCESEKKAASLWKRVEKALAGAKVEPKRIARIVEDRDVKELAKLAGELASG
;
A
#
# COMPACT_ATOMS: atom_id res chain seq x y z
N MET A 1 -32.50 -1.55 10.21
CA MET A 1 -31.22 -2.07 9.69
C MET A 1 -31.26 -2.01 8.17
N PRO A 2 -30.37 -1.30 7.45
CA PRO A 2 -30.39 -1.32 5.99
C PRO A 2 -29.91 -2.68 5.46
N LYS A 3 -30.56 -3.11 4.38
CA LYS A 3 -30.62 -4.46 3.83
C LYS A 3 -29.26 -4.92 3.26
N GLY A 4 -28.98 -6.21 3.43
CA GLY A 4 -27.74 -6.86 2.99
C GLY A 4 -27.39 -6.60 1.54
N GLN A 5 -26.17 -6.09 1.32
CA GLN A 5 -25.54 -6.04 0.01
C GLN A 5 -25.17 -7.47 -0.41
N HIS A 6 -26.15 -8.21 -0.94
CA HIS A 6 -25.86 -9.46 -1.64
C HIS A 6 -25.17 -9.12 -2.96
N LEU A 7 -23.83 -9.13 -2.95
CA LEU A 7 -23.04 -9.09 -4.17
C LEU A 7 -23.47 -10.25 -5.08
N SER A 8 -23.84 -9.95 -6.32
CA SER A 8 -24.14 -10.97 -7.34
C SER A 8 -22.95 -11.91 -7.54
N ASN A 9 -23.17 -13.11 -8.10
CA ASN A 9 -22.09 -14.10 -8.29
C ASN A 9 -20.88 -13.50 -9.05
N HIS A 10 -21.16 -12.63 -10.02
CA HIS A 10 -20.16 -11.85 -10.74
C HIS A 10 -19.43 -10.83 -9.85
N GLN A 11 -20.16 -10.05 -9.06
CA GLN A 11 -19.58 -9.06 -8.14
C GLN A 11 -18.71 -9.72 -7.05
N ARG A 12 -19.10 -10.89 -6.53
CA ARG A 12 -18.27 -11.67 -5.62
C ARG A 12 -16.97 -12.14 -6.28
N GLY A 13 -17.02 -12.54 -7.55
CA GLY A 13 -15.84 -12.91 -8.32
C GLY A 13 -14.85 -11.74 -8.46
N ILE A 14 -15.35 -10.52 -8.72
CA ILE A 14 -14.53 -9.30 -8.78
C ILE A 14 -13.91 -8.98 -7.42
N VAL A 15 -14.71 -9.00 -6.35
CA VAL A 15 -14.22 -8.73 -4.99
C VAL A 15 -13.16 -9.76 -4.57
N LYS A 16 -13.38 -11.04 -4.87
CA LYS A 16 -12.42 -12.10 -4.61
C LYS A 16 -11.11 -11.87 -5.37
N ARG A 17 -11.16 -11.64 -6.69
CA ARG A 17 -9.96 -11.34 -7.49
C ARG A 17 -9.22 -10.09 -7.01
N TYR A 18 -9.94 -9.08 -6.54
CA TYR A 18 -9.32 -7.89 -5.95
C TYR A 18 -8.52 -8.23 -4.69
N TYR A 19 -9.06 -9.06 -3.80
CA TYR A 19 -8.32 -9.52 -2.61
C TYR A 19 -7.21 -10.51 -2.95
N ASP A 20 -7.41 -11.38 -3.94
CA ASP A 20 -6.43 -12.36 -4.42
C ASP A 20 -5.18 -11.67 -5.02
N ASN A 21 -5.35 -10.48 -5.63
CA ASN A 21 -4.25 -9.70 -6.20
C ASN A 21 -3.92 -8.44 -5.38
N ARG A 22 -4.48 -8.30 -4.18
CA ARG A 22 -4.35 -7.08 -3.37
C ARG A 22 -2.89 -6.80 -3.04
N ASP A 23 -2.13 -7.83 -2.72
CA ASP A 23 -0.73 -7.69 -2.33
C ASP A 23 0.11 -7.25 -3.53
N THR A 24 -0.10 -7.83 -4.72
CA THR A 24 0.52 -7.36 -5.97
C THR A 24 0.15 -5.91 -6.31
N ILE A 25 -1.13 -5.54 -6.17
CA ILE A 25 -1.60 -4.17 -6.42
C ILE A 25 -0.92 -3.18 -5.45
N MET A 26 -0.81 -3.55 -4.17
CA MET A 26 -0.17 -2.69 -3.18
C MET A 26 1.34 -2.65 -3.36
N ALA A 27 1.99 -3.75 -3.73
CA ALA A 27 3.42 -3.81 -4.04
C ALA A 27 3.79 -2.87 -5.19
N ASN A 28 3.03 -2.92 -6.30
CA ASN A 28 3.22 -2.00 -7.42
C ASN A 28 3.06 -0.53 -6.99
N LYS A 29 2.01 -0.23 -6.22
CA LYS A 29 1.77 1.12 -5.69
C LYS A 29 2.89 1.60 -4.75
N LEU A 30 3.44 0.71 -3.93
CA LEU A 30 4.56 1.01 -3.05
C LEU A 30 5.85 1.25 -3.86
N ALA A 31 6.08 0.49 -4.93
CA ALA A 31 7.22 0.70 -5.83
C ALA A 31 7.15 2.07 -6.56
N GLU A 32 5.95 2.48 -7.00
CA GLU A 32 5.73 3.83 -7.53
C GLU A 32 6.06 4.91 -6.47
N LEU A 33 5.58 4.73 -5.24
CA LEU A 33 5.82 5.69 -4.15
C LEU A 33 7.30 5.78 -3.76
N VAL A 34 8.04 4.67 -3.80
CA VAL A 34 9.51 4.64 -3.60
C VAL A 34 10.20 5.49 -4.67
N SER A 35 9.80 5.31 -5.93
CA SER A 35 10.39 6.06 -7.05
C SER A 35 10.08 7.56 -6.95
N ASP A 36 8.83 7.89 -6.64
CA ASP A 36 8.39 9.27 -6.41
C ASP A 36 9.16 9.92 -5.25
N LEU A 37 9.36 9.20 -4.14
CA LEU A 37 10.10 9.69 -2.97
C LEU A 37 11.60 9.87 -3.27
N ALA A 38 12.21 8.94 -4.01
CA ALA A 38 13.63 9.02 -4.37
C ALA A 38 13.96 10.23 -5.25
N LEU A 39 13.00 10.69 -6.07
CA LEU A 39 13.14 11.85 -6.95
C LEU A 39 12.53 13.14 -6.36
N CYS A 40 11.97 13.09 -5.15
CA CYS A 40 11.24 14.21 -4.58
C CYS A 40 12.18 15.21 -3.89
N GLU A 41 12.33 16.40 -4.46
CA GLU A 41 13.12 17.49 -3.86
C GLU A 41 12.31 18.42 -2.94
N SER A 42 10.97 18.29 -2.93
CA SER A 42 10.08 19.14 -2.13
C SER A 42 9.63 18.43 -0.87
N GLU A 43 9.98 18.98 0.30
CA GLU A 43 9.56 18.44 1.61
C GLU A 43 8.04 18.34 1.75
N LYS A 44 7.30 19.34 1.24
CA LYS A 44 5.83 19.35 1.24
C LYS A 44 5.26 18.18 0.43
N LYS A 45 5.84 17.92 -0.74
CA LYS A 45 5.42 16.80 -1.60
C LYS A 45 5.82 15.47 -0.97
N ALA A 46 7.02 15.35 -0.41
CA ALA A 46 7.47 14.17 0.32
C ALA A 46 6.53 13.83 1.48
N ALA A 47 6.14 14.81 2.30
CA ALA A 47 5.17 14.61 3.38
C ALA A 47 3.83 14.03 2.90
N SER A 48 3.34 14.49 1.73
CA SER A 48 2.13 13.94 1.10
C SER A 48 2.34 12.50 0.59
N LEU A 49 3.49 12.22 -0.03
CA LEU A 49 3.85 10.89 -0.51
C LEU A 49 3.92 9.88 0.64
N TRP A 50 4.51 10.25 1.76
CA TRP A 50 4.57 9.39 2.94
C TRP A 50 3.21 9.11 3.58
N LYS A 51 2.26 10.07 3.55
CA LYS A 51 0.85 9.79 3.92
C LYS A 51 0.21 8.77 2.98
N ARG A 52 0.62 8.72 1.71
CA ARG A 52 0.17 7.71 0.75
C ARG A 52 0.84 6.36 1.01
N VAL A 53 2.12 6.35 1.41
CA VAL A 53 2.86 5.15 1.84
C VAL A 53 2.17 4.49 3.03
N GLU A 54 1.89 5.25 4.08
CA GLU A 54 1.19 4.74 5.28
C GLU A 54 -0.12 4.03 4.91
N LYS A 55 -0.95 4.67 4.08
CA LYS A 55 -2.22 4.11 3.61
C LYS A 55 -2.03 2.86 2.74
N ALA A 56 -1.00 2.83 1.90
CA ALA A 56 -0.69 1.68 1.06
C ALA A 56 -0.19 0.49 1.87
N LEU A 57 0.68 0.72 2.86
CA LEU A 57 1.17 -0.31 3.77
C LEU A 57 0.06 -0.88 4.66
N ALA A 58 -0.83 -0.02 5.19
CA ALA A 58 -2.02 -0.47 5.91
C ALA A 58 -2.96 -1.25 4.98
N GLY A 59 -3.06 -0.82 3.72
CA GLY A 59 -3.75 -1.52 2.64
C GLY A 59 -3.17 -2.92 2.38
N ALA A 60 -1.85 -3.09 2.48
CA ALA A 60 -1.15 -4.37 2.37
C ALA A 60 -1.16 -5.19 3.67
N LYS A 61 -1.91 -4.76 4.71
CA LYS A 61 -1.98 -5.40 6.03
C LYS A 61 -0.62 -5.53 6.73
N VAL A 62 0.32 -4.63 6.45
CA VAL A 62 1.59 -4.56 7.17
C VAL A 62 1.34 -4.19 8.63
N GLU A 63 2.13 -4.77 9.54
CA GLU A 63 2.01 -4.57 10.97
C GLU A 63 2.18 -3.08 11.34
N PRO A 64 1.26 -2.45 12.10
CA PRO A 64 1.25 -1.00 12.33
C PRO A 64 2.54 -0.44 12.91
N LYS A 65 3.24 -1.18 13.78
CA LYS A 65 4.52 -0.74 14.36
C LYS A 65 5.61 -0.63 13.30
N ARG A 66 5.66 -1.56 12.34
CA ARG A 66 6.58 -1.50 11.19
C ARG A 66 6.24 -0.31 10.28
N ILE A 67 4.95 -0.02 10.06
CA ILE A 67 4.52 1.16 9.29
C ILE A 67 5.00 2.45 9.96
N ALA A 68 4.72 2.60 11.26
CA ALA A 68 5.10 3.79 12.03
C ALA A 68 6.59 4.05 11.92
N ARG A 69 7.42 3.02 12.18
CA ARG A 69 8.88 3.13 12.06
C ARG A 69 9.32 3.60 10.67
N ILE A 70 8.83 2.97 9.61
CA ILE A 70 9.20 3.32 8.22
C ILE A 70 8.82 4.79 7.88
N VAL A 71 7.64 5.23 8.31
CA VAL A 71 7.11 6.56 8.00
C VAL A 71 7.76 7.65 8.85
N GLU A 72 8.03 7.38 10.13
CA GLU A 72 8.71 8.29 11.06
C GLU A 72 10.17 8.48 10.67
N ASP A 73 10.90 7.38 10.42
CA ASP A 73 12.31 7.40 10.02
C ASP A 73 12.50 7.88 8.57
N ARG A 74 11.40 7.99 7.80
CA ARG A 74 11.41 8.29 6.35
C ARG A 74 12.34 7.33 5.59
N ASP A 75 12.34 6.06 5.98
CA ASP A 75 13.27 5.06 5.47
C ASP A 75 12.81 4.52 4.10
N VAL A 76 13.26 5.19 3.04
CA VAL A 76 12.97 4.80 1.66
C VAL A 76 13.57 3.43 1.30
N LYS A 77 14.68 3.02 1.94
CA LYS A 77 15.33 1.74 1.65
C LYS A 77 14.52 0.58 2.22
N GLU A 78 14.09 0.69 3.47
CA GLU A 78 13.23 -0.32 4.09
C GLU A 78 11.86 -0.39 3.39
N LEU A 79 11.32 0.75 2.94
CA LEU A 79 10.11 0.79 2.12
C LEU A 79 10.30 0.01 0.80
N ALA A 80 11.42 0.21 0.10
CA ALA A 80 11.72 -0.49 -1.15
C ALA A 80 11.86 -2.01 -0.95
N LYS A 81 12.54 -2.41 0.12
CA LYS A 81 12.67 -3.82 0.49
C LYS A 81 11.30 -4.46 0.74
N LEU A 82 10.47 -3.80 1.54
CA LEU A 82 9.12 -4.27 1.86
C LEU A 82 8.22 -4.35 0.61
N ALA A 83 8.32 -3.39 -0.31
CA ALA A 83 7.61 -3.46 -1.58
C ALA A 83 8.01 -4.70 -2.39
N GLY A 84 9.30 -5.06 -2.42
CA GLY A 84 9.81 -6.27 -3.06
C GLY A 84 9.36 -7.56 -2.38
N GLU A 85 9.33 -7.59 -1.04
CA GLU A 85 8.77 -8.71 -0.26
C GLU A 85 7.31 -8.96 -0.64
N LEU A 86 6.49 -7.90 -0.72
CA LEU A 86 5.07 -7.98 -1.10
C LEU A 86 4.84 -8.34 -2.57
N ALA A 87 5.78 -8.02 -3.47
CA ALA A 87 5.69 -8.39 -4.89
C ALA A 87 6.01 -9.86 -5.15
N SER A 88 6.78 -10.49 -4.25
CA SER A 88 7.28 -11.86 -4.40
C SER A 88 6.46 -12.88 -3.60
N GLY A 89 5.51 -12.42 -2.79
CA GLY A 89 4.64 -13.21 -1.90
C GLY A 89 3.31 -13.61 -2.51
#